data_AF-A0A4U9UR40-F1
#
_entry.id   AF-A0A4U9UR40-F1
#
_cell.length_a   1.000
_cell.length_b   1.000
_cell.length_c   1.000
_cell.angle_alpha   90.00
_cell.angle_beta   90.00
_cell.angle_gamma   90.00
#
_symmetry.space_group_name_H-M   'P 1'
#
loop_
_entity.id
_entity.type
_entity.pdbx_description
1 polymer ?
#
loop_
_entity_poly.entity_id
_entity_poly.type
_entity_poly.pdbx_seq_one_letter_code
_entity_poly.pdbx_strand_id
1 'polypeptide(L)'
;MPRKTLREQGTPDIRIATVTNFPHGNDDIDIAVAETRAAITYGADEVDVVFPYRALMAGNEEVGFELVKQCKQACAAANVLLKVIIETGELKQAELIRKASEISIKAGADFIKTSTGKVPVNATLESAELMMTVIRDMGVGKTVGFKPAGGVRTAEDAQQYLQLAGRLLGEDWADARHFRFGASSLLASLLTTLGHSTQAAGNGY
;
A
#
# COMPACT_ATOMS: atom_id res chain seq x y z
N MET A 1 -12.82 17.48 -9.01
CA MET A 1 -12.72 16.67 -7.77
C MET A 1 -12.99 15.22 -8.11
N PRO A 2 -12.10 14.26 -7.78
CA PRO A 2 -12.20 12.86 -8.23
C PRO A 2 -13.54 12.20 -7.92
N ARG A 3 -14.12 12.45 -6.74
CA ARG A 3 -15.42 11.90 -6.34
C ARG A 3 -16.59 12.35 -7.22
N LYS A 4 -16.53 13.58 -7.76
CA LYS A 4 -17.53 14.07 -8.73
C LYS A 4 -17.42 13.30 -10.05
N THR A 5 -16.20 13.13 -10.54
CA THR A 5 -15.91 12.39 -11.78
C THR A 5 -16.39 10.93 -11.70
N LEU A 6 -16.14 10.23 -10.59
CA LEU A 6 -16.61 8.86 -10.38
C LEU A 6 -18.14 8.75 -10.37
N ARG A 7 -18.84 9.73 -9.79
CA ARG A 7 -20.31 9.77 -9.83
C ARG A 7 -20.84 9.99 -11.24
N GLU A 8 -20.24 10.92 -11.99
CA GLU A 8 -20.62 11.21 -13.37
C GLU A 8 -20.36 10.02 -14.31
N GLN A 9 -19.38 9.18 -14.00
CA GLN A 9 -19.08 7.93 -14.72
C GLN A 9 -19.94 6.74 -14.30
N GLY A 10 -20.83 6.89 -13.30
CA GLY A 10 -21.64 5.79 -12.78
C GLY A 10 -20.86 4.76 -11.96
N THR A 11 -19.68 5.12 -11.45
CA THR A 11 -18.78 4.25 -10.65
C THR A 11 -18.50 4.80 -9.24
N PRO A 12 -19.54 5.20 -8.47
CA PRO A 12 -19.35 5.88 -7.18
C PRO A 12 -18.68 5.02 -6.10
N ASP A 13 -18.64 3.70 -6.29
CA ASP A 13 -18.08 2.73 -5.33
C ASP A 13 -16.55 2.55 -5.48
N ILE A 14 -15.94 3.15 -6.51
CA ILE A 14 -14.47 3.17 -6.64
C ILE A 14 -13.88 4.04 -5.53
N ARG A 15 -13.06 3.43 -4.68
CA ARG A 15 -12.41 4.10 -3.54
C ARG A 15 -11.30 5.04 -4.03
N ILE A 16 -11.20 6.20 -3.39
CA ILE A 16 -10.15 7.19 -3.63
C ILE A 16 -9.07 7.05 -2.56
N ALA A 17 -7.89 6.57 -2.97
CA ALA A 17 -6.71 6.54 -2.12
C ALA A 17 -5.79 7.73 -2.39
N THR A 18 -5.09 8.21 -1.36
CA THR A 18 -4.01 9.22 -1.49
C THR A 18 -2.79 8.83 -0.66
N VAL A 19 -1.72 9.63 -0.70
CA VAL A 19 -0.45 9.39 -0.02
C VAL A 19 -0.10 10.51 0.96
N THR A 20 0.60 10.18 2.05
CA THR A 20 1.14 11.12 3.04
C THR A 20 2.53 10.69 3.53
N ASN A 21 3.27 11.60 4.15
CA ASN A 21 4.70 11.50 4.43
C ASN A 21 5.53 11.13 3.18
N PHE A 22 5.03 11.52 2.01
CA PHE A 22 5.39 10.90 0.73
C PHE A 22 6.26 11.81 -0.15
N PRO A 23 7.25 11.26 -0.89
CA PRO A 23 7.73 9.87 -0.84
C PRO A 23 8.77 9.63 0.27
N HIS A 24 9.13 10.67 1.03
CA HIS A 24 10.37 10.72 1.78
C HIS A 24 10.44 9.70 2.93
N GLY A 25 9.33 9.47 3.64
CA GLY A 25 9.34 8.66 4.87
C GLY A 25 10.19 9.32 5.96
N ASN A 26 9.95 10.60 6.22
CA ASN A 26 10.63 11.31 7.31
C ASN A 26 10.03 10.90 8.65
N ASP A 27 10.76 11.19 9.73
CA ASP A 27 10.43 10.79 11.11
C ASP A 27 9.71 11.88 11.93
N ASP A 28 9.33 12.99 11.28
CA ASP A 28 8.47 14.02 11.87
C ASP A 28 7.01 13.55 11.91
N ILE A 29 6.58 13.12 13.09
CA ILE A 29 5.23 12.60 13.35
C ILE A 29 4.18 13.69 13.13
N ASP A 30 4.45 14.92 13.58
CA ASP A 30 3.47 16.01 13.52
C ASP A 30 3.12 16.36 12.07
N ILE A 31 4.13 16.40 11.19
CA ILE A 31 3.94 16.61 9.75
C ILE A 31 3.13 15.45 9.15
N ALA A 32 3.52 14.20 9.40
CA ALA A 32 2.82 13.03 8.84
C ALA A 32 1.34 12.97 9.28
N VAL A 33 1.04 13.32 10.53
CA VAL A 33 -0.31 13.39 11.07
C VAL A 33 -1.08 14.57 10.47
N ALA A 34 -0.47 15.73 10.33
CA ALA A 34 -1.09 16.91 9.72
C ALA A 34 -1.50 16.63 8.26
N GLU A 35 -0.60 16.02 7.46
CA GLU A 35 -0.89 15.59 6.10
C GLU A 35 -2.02 14.55 6.04
N THR A 36 -2.02 13.59 6.98
CA THR A 36 -3.06 12.55 7.09
C THR A 36 -4.43 13.17 7.40
N ARG A 37 -4.50 14.13 8.32
CA ARG A 37 -5.73 14.88 8.61
C ARG A 37 -6.21 15.71 7.42
N ALA A 38 -5.29 16.32 6.67
CA ALA A 38 -5.63 17.04 5.45
C ALA A 38 -6.19 16.09 4.38
N ALA A 39 -5.57 14.93 4.17
CA ALA A 39 -6.06 13.89 3.25
C ALA A 39 -7.49 13.43 3.59
N ILE A 40 -7.78 13.22 4.87
CA ILE A 40 -9.13 12.89 5.37
C ILE A 40 -10.10 14.04 5.06
N THR A 41 -9.71 15.29 5.32
CA THR A 41 -10.54 16.48 5.06
C THR A 41 -10.87 16.64 3.57
N TYR A 42 -9.92 16.27 2.69
CA TYR A 42 -10.15 16.23 1.24
C TYR A 42 -11.04 15.07 0.77
N GLY A 43 -11.45 14.18 1.68
CA GLY A 43 -12.39 13.10 1.41
C GLY A 43 -11.73 11.86 0.81
N ALA A 44 -10.50 11.53 1.23
CA ALA A 44 -9.89 10.23 0.93
C ALA A 44 -10.66 9.09 1.62
N ASP A 45 -10.87 7.98 0.90
CA ASP A 45 -11.39 6.74 1.51
C ASP A 45 -10.25 5.90 2.13
N GLU A 46 -9.02 6.10 1.64
CA GLU A 46 -7.84 5.39 2.10
C GLU A 46 -6.60 6.31 2.04
N VAL A 47 -5.69 6.17 3.01
CA VAL A 47 -4.39 6.88 3.05
C VAL A 47 -3.26 5.87 3.04
N ASP A 48 -2.30 6.05 2.14
CA ASP A 48 -1.06 5.30 2.07
C ASP A 48 0.09 6.16 2.65
N VAL A 49 0.42 6.01 3.93
CA VAL A 49 1.50 6.76 4.60
C VAL A 49 2.85 6.07 4.41
N VAL A 50 3.94 6.83 4.22
CA VAL A 50 5.30 6.27 4.19
C VAL A 50 5.85 6.12 5.62
N PHE A 51 6.28 4.90 5.95
CA PHE A 51 6.95 4.56 7.21
C PHE A 51 8.32 5.27 7.30
N PRO A 52 8.79 5.68 8.49
CA PRO A 52 10.10 6.32 8.64
C PRO A 52 11.24 5.30 8.54
N TYR A 53 11.42 4.71 7.36
CA TYR A 53 12.31 3.56 7.12
C TYR A 53 13.78 3.88 7.41
N ARG A 54 14.23 5.13 7.20
CA ARG A 54 15.60 5.56 7.52
C ARG A 54 15.85 5.60 9.03
N ALA A 55 14.85 5.99 9.82
CA ALA A 55 14.96 5.97 11.27
C ALA A 55 15.05 4.53 11.81
N LEU A 56 14.27 3.60 11.24
CA LEU A 56 14.40 2.18 11.55
C LEU A 56 15.78 1.63 11.19
N MET A 57 16.32 1.97 10.00
CA MET A 57 17.68 1.58 9.61
C MET A 57 18.75 2.14 10.57
N ALA A 58 18.48 3.27 11.22
CA ALA A 58 19.32 3.86 12.26
C ALA A 58 19.05 3.29 13.68
N GLY A 59 18.16 2.31 13.82
CA GLY A 59 17.84 1.62 15.08
C GLY A 59 16.67 2.22 15.86
N ASN A 60 16.00 3.27 15.36
CA ASN A 60 14.84 3.86 16.01
C ASN A 60 13.53 3.18 15.57
N GLU A 61 13.17 2.10 16.27
CA GLU A 61 11.90 1.38 16.05
C GLU A 61 10.68 2.16 16.55
N GLU A 62 10.85 2.95 17.62
CA GLU A 62 9.76 3.62 18.34
C GLU A 62 9.07 4.68 17.48
N VAL A 63 9.85 5.49 16.76
CA VAL A 63 9.28 6.54 15.90
C VAL A 63 8.42 5.97 14.79
N GLY A 64 8.77 4.79 14.26
CA GLY A 64 7.96 4.08 13.27
C GLY A 64 6.63 3.60 13.84
N PHE A 65 6.64 3.09 15.08
CA PHE A 65 5.41 2.69 15.76
C PHE A 65 4.50 3.87 16.02
N GLU A 66 5.03 4.95 16.59
CA GLU A 66 4.21 6.09 17.01
C GLU A 66 3.67 6.89 15.82
N LEU A 67 4.46 7.06 14.75
CA LEU A 67 3.98 7.68 13.51
C LEU A 67 2.79 6.93 12.93
N VAL A 68 2.91 5.61 12.74
CA VAL A 68 1.83 4.78 12.18
C VAL A 68 0.61 4.81 13.08
N LYS A 69 0.80 4.70 14.41
CA LYS A 69 -0.29 4.69 15.38
C LYS A 69 -1.09 5.99 15.39
N GLN A 70 -0.43 7.14 15.36
CA GLN A 70 -1.12 8.44 15.34
C GLN A 70 -1.85 8.69 14.02
N CYS A 71 -1.22 8.35 12.88
CA CYS A 71 -1.89 8.36 11.58
C CYS A 71 -3.11 7.43 11.57
N LYS A 72 -2.99 6.23 12.16
CA LYS A 72 -4.10 5.26 12.26
C LYS A 72 -5.24 5.79 13.11
N GLN A 73 -4.95 6.42 14.25
CA GLN A 73 -5.98 7.03 15.10
C GLN A 73 -6.78 8.10 14.34
N ALA A 74 -6.10 8.97 13.58
CA ALA A 74 -6.76 9.97 12.74
C ALA A 74 -7.65 9.31 11.67
N CYS A 75 -7.14 8.31 10.96
CA CYS A 75 -7.88 7.57 9.94
C CYS A 75 -9.09 6.82 10.51
N ALA A 76 -8.92 6.10 11.62
CA ALA A 76 -9.97 5.30 12.25
C ALA A 76 -11.15 6.17 12.73
N ALA A 77 -10.87 7.35 13.30
CA ALA A 77 -11.89 8.31 13.72
C ALA A 77 -12.77 8.80 12.56
N ALA A 78 -12.27 8.72 11.33
CA ALA A 78 -12.97 9.13 10.10
C ALA A 78 -13.41 7.95 9.22
N ASN A 79 -13.29 6.71 9.69
CA ASN A 79 -13.56 5.49 8.93
C ASN A 79 -12.78 5.40 7.59
N VAL A 80 -11.52 5.84 7.61
CA VAL A 80 -10.57 5.78 6.50
C VAL A 80 -9.58 4.65 6.74
N LEU A 81 -9.26 3.86 5.70
CA LEU A 81 -8.23 2.80 5.84
C LEU A 81 -6.83 3.38 5.76
N LEU A 82 -5.92 2.91 6.61
CA LEU A 82 -4.50 3.26 6.58
C LEU A 82 -3.67 2.12 6.00
N LYS A 83 -2.90 2.41 4.94
CA LYS A 83 -1.86 1.53 4.42
C LYS A 83 -0.50 2.13 4.74
N VAL A 84 0.45 1.28 5.11
CA VAL A 84 1.80 1.73 5.44
C VAL A 84 2.79 1.25 4.38
N ILE A 85 3.43 2.19 3.69
CA ILE A 85 4.50 1.92 2.74
C ILE A 85 5.81 1.76 3.53
N ILE A 86 6.40 0.57 3.54
CA ILE A 86 7.64 0.31 4.29
C ILE A 86 8.93 0.54 3.48
N GLU A 87 8.79 0.79 2.18
CA GLU A 87 9.87 1.04 1.21
C GLU A 87 10.92 -0.09 1.18
N THR A 88 10.45 -1.29 0.83
CA THR A 88 11.25 -2.54 0.84
C THR A 88 12.54 -2.45 0.03
N GLY A 89 12.54 -1.73 -1.10
CA GLY A 89 13.72 -1.54 -1.94
C GLY A 89 14.83 -0.68 -1.31
N GLU A 90 14.50 0.13 -0.32
CA GLU A 90 15.48 0.90 0.46
C GLU A 90 15.88 0.15 1.74
N LEU A 91 14.95 -0.55 2.40
CA LEU A 91 15.24 -1.39 3.57
C LEU A 91 16.22 -2.53 3.23
N LYS A 92 16.04 -3.18 2.08
CA LYS A 92 16.88 -4.23 1.47
C LYS A 92 17.06 -5.52 2.27
N GLN A 93 17.30 -5.43 3.57
CA GLN A 93 17.56 -6.56 4.45
C GLN A 93 16.25 -7.21 4.89
N ALA A 94 16.21 -8.54 4.88
CA ALA A 94 15.01 -9.30 5.22
C ALA A 94 14.54 -9.02 6.66
N GLU A 95 15.48 -8.87 7.60
CA GLU A 95 15.23 -8.53 9.00
C GLU A 95 14.52 -7.18 9.13
N LEU A 96 14.96 -6.17 8.37
CA LEU A 96 14.36 -4.84 8.39
C LEU A 96 12.98 -4.82 7.73
N ILE A 97 12.78 -5.55 6.63
CA ILE A 97 11.47 -5.68 5.97
C ILE A 97 10.46 -6.34 6.92
N ARG A 98 10.86 -7.43 7.61
CA ARG A 98 10.04 -8.08 8.62
C ARG A 98 9.74 -7.12 9.78
N LYS A 99 10.76 -6.46 10.31
CA LYS A 99 10.62 -5.54 11.43
C LYS A 99 9.68 -4.37 11.12
N ALA A 100 9.85 -3.71 9.98
CA ALA A 100 8.96 -2.62 9.56
C ALA A 100 7.51 -3.09 9.39
N SER A 101 7.31 -4.29 8.85
CA SER A 101 5.99 -4.91 8.70
C SER A 101 5.34 -5.16 10.07
N GLU A 102 6.07 -5.77 11.01
CA GLU A 102 5.59 -6.05 12.37
C GLU A 102 5.25 -4.77 13.13
N ILE A 103 6.12 -3.75 13.09
CA ILE A 103 5.88 -2.46 13.73
C ILE A 103 4.61 -1.83 13.17
N SER A 104 4.47 -1.80 11.85
CA SER A 104 3.30 -1.22 11.17
C SER A 104 2.00 -1.94 11.57
N ILE A 105 2.03 -3.27 11.63
CA ILE A 105 0.87 -4.09 12.05
C ILE A 105 0.52 -3.82 13.51
N LYS A 106 1.51 -3.84 14.42
CA LYS A 106 1.32 -3.57 15.85
C LYS A 106 0.76 -2.16 16.09
N ALA A 107 1.14 -1.19 15.26
CA ALA A 107 0.64 0.18 15.31
C ALA A 107 -0.75 0.34 14.68
N GLY A 108 -1.29 -0.70 14.04
CA GLY A 108 -2.68 -0.77 13.57
C GLY A 108 -2.88 -0.56 12.08
N ALA A 109 -1.86 -0.75 11.24
CA ALA A 109 -2.01 -0.68 9.78
C ALA A 109 -3.12 -1.62 9.26
N ASP A 110 -3.97 -1.13 8.35
CA ASP A 110 -4.97 -1.95 7.65
C ASP A 110 -4.37 -2.72 6.48
N PHE A 111 -3.27 -2.18 5.93
CA PHE A 111 -2.44 -2.82 4.92
C PHE A 111 -0.96 -2.51 5.18
N ILE A 112 -0.09 -3.45 4.82
CA ILE A 112 1.31 -3.18 4.57
C ILE A 112 1.58 -3.17 3.07
N LYS A 113 2.30 -2.17 2.60
CA LYS A 113 2.57 -1.87 1.18
C LYS A 113 4.07 -1.85 0.92
N THR A 114 4.50 -2.43 -0.19
CA THR A 114 5.94 -2.58 -0.48
C THR A 114 6.63 -1.24 -0.64
N SER A 115 6.16 -0.39 -1.57
CA SER A 115 6.99 0.70 -2.09
C SER A 115 6.20 1.92 -2.54
N THR A 116 6.88 3.06 -2.64
CA THR A 116 6.32 4.33 -3.13
C THR A 116 6.19 4.39 -4.64
N GLY A 117 6.97 3.58 -5.38
CA GLY A 117 7.13 3.73 -6.83
C GLY A 117 8.13 4.83 -7.22
N LYS A 118 8.86 5.40 -6.25
CA LYS A 118 9.78 6.53 -6.45
C LYS A 118 11.26 6.20 -6.21
N VAL A 119 11.55 4.96 -5.82
CA VAL A 119 12.91 4.44 -5.62
C VAL A 119 13.27 3.41 -6.72
N PRO A 120 14.56 3.10 -6.94
CA PRO A 120 14.99 2.22 -8.04
C PRO A 120 14.41 0.80 -7.98
N VAL A 121 14.36 0.20 -6.78
CA VAL A 121 13.78 -1.12 -6.55
C VAL A 121 12.46 -0.94 -5.81
N ASN A 122 11.39 -1.55 -6.31
CA ASN A 122 10.05 -1.43 -5.71
C ASN A 122 9.54 -2.82 -5.27
N ALA A 123 8.35 -3.24 -5.71
CA ALA A 123 7.85 -4.56 -5.40
C ALA A 123 8.73 -5.66 -6.03
N THR A 124 9.11 -6.63 -5.22
CA THR A 124 9.71 -7.90 -5.64
C THR A 124 8.93 -9.05 -5.00
N LEU A 125 8.94 -10.23 -5.61
CA LEU A 125 8.29 -11.41 -5.03
C LEU A 125 8.92 -11.81 -3.69
N GLU A 126 10.23 -11.64 -3.55
CA GLU A 126 10.95 -11.87 -2.29
C GLU A 126 10.43 -10.95 -1.16
N SER A 127 10.33 -9.64 -1.43
CA SER A 127 9.77 -8.69 -0.46
C SER A 127 8.31 -9.03 -0.13
N ALA A 128 7.53 -9.43 -1.13
CA ALA A 128 6.14 -9.81 -0.96
C ALA A 128 5.97 -11.06 -0.09
N GLU A 129 6.82 -12.07 -0.28
CA GLU A 129 6.80 -13.30 0.51
C GLU A 129 7.15 -13.00 1.97
N LEU A 130 8.15 -12.16 2.23
CA LEU A 130 8.50 -11.72 3.59
C LEU A 130 7.32 -11.01 4.28
N MET A 131 6.71 -10.04 3.61
CA MET A 131 5.61 -9.24 4.16
C MET A 131 4.36 -10.09 4.42
N MET A 132 3.94 -10.92 3.46
CA MET A 132 2.78 -11.81 3.64
C MET A 132 3.04 -12.90 4.68
N THR A 133 4.29 -13.37 4.79
CA THR A 133 4.70 -14.27 5.88
C THR A 133 4.50 -13.61 7.24
N VAL A 134 4.84 -12.32 7.40
CA VAL A 134 4.57 -11.60 8.67
C VAL A 134 3.06 -11.53 8.96
N ILE A 135 2.23 -11.24 7.96
CA ILE A 135 0.75 -11.23 8.13
C ILE A 135 0.25 -12.60 8.63
N ARG A 136 0.75 -13.68 8.03
CA ARG A 136 0.42 -15.06 8.42
C ARG A 136 0.90 -15.37 9.84
N ASP A 137 2.17 -15.13 10.13
CA ASP A 137 2.83 -15.52 11.37
C ASP A 137 2.26 -14.75 12.58
N MET A 138 1.85 -13.50 12.38
CA MET A 138 1.15 -12.71 13.41
C MET A 138 -0.34 -13.07 13.54
N GLY A 139 -0.88 -13.93 12.69
CA GLY A 139 -2.30 -14.34 12.73
C GLY A 139 -3.29 -13.23 12.35
N VAL A 140 -2.84 -12.21 11.62
CA VAL A 140 -3.63 -10.99 11.32
C VAL A 140 -4.22 -10.97 9.91
N GLY A 141 -4.22 -12.11 9.20
CA GLY A 141 -4.74 -12.21 7.82
C GLY A 141 -6.19 -11.76 7.65
N LYS A 142 -7.02 -11.76 8.69
CA LYS A 142 -8.41 -11.26 8.63
C LYS A 142 -8.53 -9.74 8.73
N THR A 143 -7.47 -9.04 9.13
CA THR A 143 -7.50 -7.61 9.46
C THR A 143 -6.46 -6.78 8.73
N VAL A 144 -5.40 -7.41 8.21
CA VAL A 144 -4.30 -6.75 7.52
C VAL A 144 -4.21 -7.27 6.10
N GLY A 145 -4.24 -6.37 5.12
CA GLY A 145 -4.01 -6.66 3.72
C GLY A 145 -2.55 -6.44 3.27
N PHE A 146 -2.26 -6.88 2.06
CA PHE A 146 -0.98 -6.69 1.37
C PHE A 146 -1.18 -5.91 0.07
N LYS A 147 -0.21 -5.03 -0.26
CA LYS A 147 -0.22 -4.25 -1.50
C LYS A 147 1.18 -4.18 -2.14
N PRO A 148 1.48 -5.00 -3.17
CA PRO A 148 2.66 -4.77 -3.99
C PRO A 148 2.44 -3.49 -4.83
N ALA A 149 3.43 -2.61 -4.83
CA ALA A 149 3.36 -1.34 -5.56
C ALA A 149 4.70 -1.01 -6.23
N GLY A 150 4.61 -0.53 -7.48
CA GLY A 150 5.77 -0.21 -8.32
C GLY A 150 6.42 -1.46 -8.91
N GLY A 151 6.57 -1.50 -10.23
CA GLY A 151 7.27 -2.60 -10.94
C GLY A 151 6.38 -3.73 -11.45
N VAL A 152 5.12 -3.84 -11.00
CA VAL A 152 4.13 -4.80 -11.53
C VAL A 152 3.52 -4.24 -12.82
N ARG A 153 3.89 -4.80 -13.97
CA ARG A 153 3.55 -4.22 -15.29
C ARG A 153 2.66 -5.11 -16.14
N THR A 154 2.76 -6.43 -16.00
CA THR A 154 2.02 -7.36 -16.86
C THR A 154 1.05 -8.26 -16.09
N ALA A 155 0.15 -8.91 -16.81
CA ALA A 155 -0.75 -9.92 -16.24
C ALA A 155 0.02 -11.08 -15.60
N GLU A 156 1.15 -11.47 -16.19
CA GLU A 156 2.05 -12.51 -15.67
C GLU A 156 2.72 -12.07 -14.36
N ASP A 157 3.13 -10.80 -14.25
CA ASP A 157 3.62 -10.26 -12.98
C ASP A 157 2.52 -10.38 -11.91
N ALA A 158 1.32 -9.88 -12.21
CA ALA A 158 0.20 -9.90 -11.28
C ALA A 158 -0.19 -11.31 -10.85
N GLN A 159 -0.18 -12.27 -11.78
CA GLN A 159 -0.46 -13.68 -11.50
C GLN A 159 0.48 -14.25 -10.43
N GLN A 160 1.79 -13.96 -10.52
CA GLN A 160 2.78 -14.46 -9.56
C GLN A 160 2.50 -13.97 -8.13
N TYR A 161 2.11 -12.70 -7.97
CA TYR A 161 1.77 -12.17 -6.64
C TYR A 161 0.48 -12.78 -6.07
N LEU A 162 -0.54 -13.03 -6.91
CA LEU A 162 -1.78 -13.66 -6.48
C LEU A 162 -1.56 -15.13 -6.09
N GLN A 163 -0.77 -15.89 -6.87
CA GLN A 163 -0.40 -17.27 -6.53
C GLN A 163 0.38 -17.34 -5.20
N LEU A 164 1.28 -16.37 -4.97
CA LEU A 164 2.01 -16.26 -3.72
C LEU A 164 1.06 -16.01 -2.52
N ALA A 165 0.07 -15.14 -2.70
CA ALA A 165 -0.96 -14.90 -1.68
C ALA A 165 -1.79 -16.17 -1.40
N GLY A 166 -2.25 -16.87 -2.45
CA GLY A 166 -2.99 -18.13 -2.34
C GLY A 166 -2.22 -19.20 -1.55
N ARG A 167 -0.93 -19.37 -1.87
CA ARG A 167 -0.04 -20.31 -1.18
C ARG A 167 0.16 -20.00 0.31
N LEU A 168 0.27 -18.73 0.69
CA LEU A 168 0.63 -18.34 2.07
C LEU A 168 -0.57 -18.10 2.98
N LEU A 169 -1.67 -17.59 2.42
CA LEU A 169 -2.81 -17.07 3.18
C LEU A 169 -4.15 -17.72 2.77
N GLY A 170 -4.16 -18.55 1.72
CA GLY A 170 -5.33 -19.26 1.21
C GLY A 170 -5.87 -18.66 -0.09
N GLU A 171 -6.42 -19.50 -0.96
CA GLU A 171 -6.91 -19.11 -2.30
C GLU A 171 -7.99 -18.00 -2.26
N ASP A 172 -8.87 -18.03 -1.25
CA ASP A 172 -9.96 -17.06 -1.10
C ASP A 172 -9.54 -15.79 -0.33
N TRP A 173 -8.28 -15.67 0.09
CA TRP A 173 -7.83 -14.55 0.92
C TRP A 173 -7.76 -13.23 0.15
N ALA A 174 -7.40 -13.28 -1.14
CA ALA A 174 -7.15 -12.08 -1.94
C ALA A 174 -8.45 -11.43 -2.44
N ASP A 175 -9.04 -10.59 -1.60
CA ASP A 175 -10.17 -9.70 -1.97
C ASP A 175 -9.77 -8.21 -1.95
N ALA A 176 -10.71 -7.30 -2.22
CA ALA A 176 -10.43 -5.86 -2.23
C ALA A 176 -10.07 -5.28 -0.83
N ARG A 177 -10.35 -5.96 0.28
CA ARG A 177 -9.95 -5.56 1.64
C ARG A 177 -8.58 -6.14 2.04
N HIS A 178 -8.12 -7.18 1.37
CA HIS A 178 -6.90 -7.89 1.75
C HIS A 178 -5.79 -7.80 0.70
N PHE A 179 -6.10 -7.50 -0.57
CA PHE A 179 -5.11 -7.42 -1.63
C PHE A 179 -5.36 -6.23 -2.58
N ARG A 180 -4.30 -5.53 -2.98
CA ARG A 180 -4.35 -4.46 -3.99
C ARG A 180 -3.09 -4.44 -4.84
N PHE A 181 -3.20 -4.16 -6.13
CA PHE A 181 -2.04 -3.76 -6.93
C PHE A 181 -1.89 -2.23 -6.94
N GLY A 182 -0.70 -1.73 -6.57
CA GLY A 182 -0.30 -0.34 -6.78
C GLY A 182 0.37 -0.18 -8.14
N ALA A 183 -0.40 0.03 -9.20
CA ALA A 183 0.09 0.06 -10.57
C ALA A 183 -0.59 1.15 -11.41
N SER A 184 0.10 1.57 -12.49
CA SER A 184 -0.43 2.51 -13.49
C SER A 184 -0.55 1.87 -14.88
N SER A 185 0.51 1.19 -15.36
CA SER A 185 0.51 0.55 -16.68
C SER A 185 -0.15 -0.84 -16.71
N LEU A 186 -0.32 -1.48 -15.55
CA LEU A 186 -0.84 -2.86 -15.44
C LEU A 186 -2.25 -3.00 -16.03
N LEU A 187 -3.11 -2.00 -15.88
CA LEU A 187 -4.49 -2.07 -16.36
C LEU A 187 -4.57 -2.36 -17.87
N ALA A 188 -3.71 -1.72 -18.68
CA ALA A 188 -3.68 -1.94 -20.12
C ALA A 188 -3.26 -3.38 -20.48
N SER A 189 -2.29 -3.93 -19.75
CA SER A 189 -1.90 -5.33 -19.92
C SER A 189 -3.04 -6.28 -19.56
N LEU A 190 -3.71 -6.06 -18.42
CA LEU A 190 -4.83 -6.90 -17.99
C LEU A 190 -5.99 -6.87 -19.00
N LEU A 191 -6.37 -5.68 -19.48
CA LEU A 191 -7.41 -5.53 -20.50
C LEU A 191 -7.05 -6.27 -21.79
N THR A 192 -5.78 -6.16 -22.22
CA THR A 192 -5.29 -6.86 -23.42
C THR A 192 -5.36 -8.37 -23.25
N THR A 193 -4.92 -8.92 -22.12
CA THR A 193 -5.00 -10.35 -21.80
C THR A 193 -6.45 -10.86 -21.77
N LEU A 194 -7.40 -10.02 -21.38
CA LEU A 194 -8.84 -10.31 -21.39
C LEU A 194 -9.51 -10.09 -22.76
N GLY A 195 -8.76 -9.71 -23.79
CA GLY A 195 -9.29 -9.49 -25.15
C GLY A 195 -10.00 -8.15 -25.34
N HIS A 196 -9.83 -7.19 -24.43
CA HIS A 196 -10.33 -5.84 -24.59
C HIS A 196 -9.30 -4.97 -25.32
N SER A 197 -9.70 -4.34 -26.42
CA SER A 197 -8.86 -3.37 -27.15
C SER A 197 -8.57 -2.16 -26.27
N THR A 198 -7.30 -1.93 -25.95
CA THR A 198 -6.88 -0.67 -25.31
C THR A 198 -6.80 0.42 -26.38
N GLN A 199 -7.90 1.11 -26.67
CA GLN A 199 -7.75 2.42 -27.31
C GLN A 199 -6.98 3.31 -26.33
N ALA A 200 -5.80 3.78 -26.74
CA ALA A 200 -5.05 4.75 -25.99
C ALA A 200 -5.98 5.94 -25.73
N ALA A 201 -6.30 6.21 -24.47
CA ALA A 201 -6.91 7.48 -24.09
C ALA A 201 -5.95 8.57 -24.60
N GLY A 202 -6.42 9.34 -25.58
CA GLY A 202 -5.61 10.32 -26.29
C GLY A 202 -4.91 11.26 -25.31
N ASN A 203 -3.67 11.62 -25.62
CA ASN A 203 -2.98 12.75 -25.01
C ASN A 203 -3.82 14.02 -25.22
N GLY A 204 -4.66 14.36 -24.25
CA GLY A 204 -5.24 15.68 -24.13
C GLY A 204 -4.24 16.60 -23.43
N TYR A 205 -3.69 17.54 -24.19
CA TYR A 205 -3.02 18.73 -23.68
C TYR A 205 -4.03 19.65 -22.98
#